data_AF-A0AAN8CZW8-F1
#
_entry.id   AF-A0AAN8CZW8-F1
#
_cell.length_a   1.000
_cell.length_b   1.000
_cell.length_c   1.000
_cell.angle_alpha   90.00
_cell.angle_beta   90.00
_cell.angle_gamma   90.00
#
_symmetry.space_group_name_H-M   'P 1'
#
loop_
_entity.id
_entity.type
_entity.pdbx_description
1 polymer ?
#
loop_
_entity_poly.entity_id
_entity_poly.type
_entity_poly.pdbx_seq_one_letter_code
_entity_poly.pdbx_strand_id
1 'polypeptide(L)'
;MFQVDQTLPVHRLIQYCRTRWNSIYDMFDRLLEQRWAVAAVLSDRSVTTLSDARTLDLADDSWIVMEEMLPVLRSLKCATTALCGESGVSSSMIYPVTATLLTKHLPVAPGESEKVAEYKQTVSVSLKRRLKPDEVESAKNVPFIASFLDPRHKHLKFANDALRDAVKARVKARVKELLSALGADARPEITEDSSSSSSESARGSSAGESESARGSAARGSAATKRPRYDNKSAMLTLFGEEYHAEEPVTPEMELSHYCDEKCIAPHLDPLDWWRVNETKYGRLAQLARSYLCVPATSVPSERVFSAAGLILNRLRSWLHPDHVDQLIFLNKNN
;
A
#
# COMPACT_ATOMS: atom_id res chain seq x y z
N MET A 1 -1.17 -16.79 -41.05
CA MET A 1 -1.17 -18.05 -41.82
C MET A 1 -0.41 -19.10 -41.01
N PHE A 2 0.92 -19.07 -40.96
CA PHE A 2 1.73 -20.06 -40.22
C PHE A 2 1.36 -20.28 -38.74
N GLN A 3 0.92 -19.26 -38.00
CA GLN A 3 0.46 -19.43 -36.61
C GLN A 3 -0.80 -20.30 -36.52
N VAL A 4 -1.76 -20.07 -37.42
CA VAL A 4 -3.01 -20.83 -37.48
C VAL A 4 -2.73 -22.27 -37.92
N ASP A 5 -1.83 -22.44 -38.89
CA ASP A 5 -1.43 -23.75 -39.42
C ASP A 5 -0.73 -24.61 -38.35
N GLN A 6 -0.06 -23.97 -37.38
CA GLN A 6 0.62 -24.63 -36.24
C GLN A 6 -0.26 -24.69 -34.98
N THR A 7 -1.55 -24.35 -35.06
CA THR A 7 -2.47 -24.29 -33.90
C THR A 7 -2.01 -23.34 -32.79
N LEU A 8 -1.22 -22.32 -33.14
CA LEU A 8 -0.69 -21.33 -32.21
C LEU A 8 -1.61 -20.09 -32.13
N PRO A 9 -1.66 -19.42 -30.97
CA PRO A 9 -2.33 -18.13 -30.86
C PRO A 9 -1.78 -17.10 -31.86
N VAL A 10 -2.68 -16.33 -32.48
CA VAL A 10 -2.30 -15.29 -33.46
C VAL A 10 -1.80 -14.07 -32.72
N HIS A 11 -0.48 -13.97 -32.61
CA HIS A 11 0.18 -12.97 -31.81
C HIS A 11 1.33 -12.29 -32.57
N ARG A 12 1.53 -11.00 -32.32
CA ARG A 12 2.75 -10.31 -32.79
C ARG A 12 3.91 -10.65 -31.87
N LEU A 13 5.11 -10.75 -32.45
CA LEU A 13 6.35 -10.84 -31.67
C LEU A 13 6.56 -9.54 -30.89
N ILE A 14 7.13 -9.68 -29.69
CA ILE A 14 7.40 -8.55 -28.80
C ILE A 14 8.88 -8.20 -28.93
N GLN A 15 9.18 -6.92 -29.18
CA GLN A 15 10.55 -6.44 -29.27
C GLN A 15 11.08 -6.04 -27.89
N TYR A 16 12.39 -6.26 -27.70
CA TYR A 16 13.10 -5.77 -26.53
C TYR A 16 13.00 -4.23 -26.42
N CYS A 17 12.70 -3.77 -25.22
CA CYS A 17 12.61 -2.37 -24.87
C CYS A 17 13.66 -2.02 -23.80
N ARG A 18 14.67 -1.24 -24.19
CA ARG A 18 15.81 -0.87 -23.32
C ARG A 18 15.40 -0.15 -22.03
N THR A 19 14.29 0.60 -22.06
CA THR A 19 13.78 1.34 -20.89
C THR A 19 12.85 0.50 -20.02
N ARG A 20 12.50 -0.73 -20.44
CA ARG A 20 11.60 -1.64 -19.71
C ARG A 20 12.24 -3.02 -19.62
N TRP A 21 13.00 -3.25 -18.56
CA TRP A 21 13.75 -4.50 -18.40
C TRP A 21 12.86 -5.77 -18.45
N ASN A 22 11.60 -5.68 -18.00
CA ASN A 22 10.61 -6.77 -18.11
C ASN A 22 10.31 -7.21 -19.55
N SER A 23 10.60 -6.37 -20.55
CA SER A 23 10.37 -6.69 -21.96
C SER A 23 11.19 -7.88 -22.46
N ILE A 24 12.32 -8.19 -21.81
CA ILE A 24 13.10 -9.39 -22.14
C ILE A 24 12.29 -10.65 -21.82
N TYR A 25 11.64 -10.69 -20.66
CA TYR A 25 10.74 -11.80 -20.32
C TYR A 25 9.62 -11.91 -21.35
N ASP A 26 8.94 -10.81 -21.65
CA ASP A 26 7.81 -10.80 -22.60
C ASP A 26 8.23 -11.27 -23.99
N MET A 27 9.42 -10.84 -24.43
CA MET A 27 10.02 -11.27 -25.68
C MET A 27 10.33 -12.77 -25.67
N PHE A 28 11.01 -13.29 -24.64
CA PHE A 28 11.36 -14.71 -24.57
C PHE A 28 10.12 -15.60 -24.50
N ASP A 29 9.16 -15.26 -23.63
CA ASP A 29 7.89 -15.98 -23.46
C ASP A 29 7.14 -16.07 -24.80
N ARG A 30 7.04 -14.95 -25.52
CA ARG A 30 6.38 -14.89 -26.82
C ARG A 30 7.17 -15.58 -27.92
N LEU A 31 8.49 -15.47 -27.93
CA LEU A 31 9.32 -16.09 -28.94
C LEU A 31 9.31 -17.62 -28.82
N LEU A 32 9.31 -18.14 -27.59
CA LEU A 32 9.17 -19.58 -27.32
C LEU A 32 7.78 -20.09 -27.69
N GLU A 33 6.70 -19.36 -27.35
CA GLU A 33 5.34 -19.68 -27.78
C GLU A 33 5.23 -19.79 -29.31
N GLN A 34 5.97 -18.94 -30.03
CA GLN A 34 5.89 -18.81 -31.48
C GLN A 34 7.03 -19.54 -32.22
N ARG A 35 7.83 -20.36 -31.53
CA ARG A 35 9.04 -21.01 -32.07
C ARG A 35 8.79 -21.69 -33.42
N TRP A 36 7.75 -22.51 -33.51
CA TRP A 36 7.44 -23.26 -34.75
C TRP A 36 6.91 -22.38 -35.87
N ALA A 37 6.11 -21.36 -35.55
CA ALA A 37 5.67 -20.39 -36.57
C ALA A 37 6.85 -19.57 -37.11
N VAL A 38 7.79 -19.17 -36.25
CA VAL A 38 9.02 -18.47 -36.65
C VAL A 38 9.88 -19.38 -37.53
N ALA A 39 10.14 -20.62 -37.10
CA ALA A 39 10.91 -21.59 -37.89
C ALA A 39 10.29 -21.86 -39.27
N ALA A 40 8.95 -21.97 -39.34
CA ALA A 40 8.23 -22.15 -40.60
C ALA A 40 8.40 -20.93 -41.54
N VAL A 41 8.27 -19.71 -41.01
CA VAL A 41 8.48 -18.47 -41.78
C VAL A 41 9.92 -18.37 -42.29
N LEU A 42 10.92 -18.68 -41.47
CA LEU A 42 12.33 -18.63 -41.87
C LEU A 42 12.71 -19.71 -42.90
N SER A 43 11.98 -20.83 -42.89
CA SER A 43 12.16 -21.93 -43.84
C SER A 43 11.46 -21.70 -45.17
N ASP A 44 10.35 -20.95 -45.19
CA ASP A 44 9.59 -20.64 -46.40
C ASP A 44 10.30 -19.61 -47.29
N ARG A 45 10.72 -20.05 -48.47
CA ARG A 45 11.45 -19.22 -49.45
C ARG A 45 10.56 -18.26 -50.23
N SER A 46 9.24 -18.41 -50.16
CA SER A 46 8.29 -17.44 -50.70
C SER A 46 8.16 -16.20 -49.81
N VAL A 47 8.49 -16.33 -48.51
CA VAL A 47 8.36 -15.28 -47.50
C VAL A 47 9.71 -14.73 -47.05
N THR A 48 10.73 -15.59 -46.88
CA THR A 48 12.02 -15.23 -46.30
C THR A 48 13.19 -15.57 -47.23
N THR A 49 14.04 -14.57 -47.51
CA THR A 49 15.25 -14.78 -48.32
C THR A 49 16.27 -15.65 -47.58
N LEU A 50 17.21 -16.26 -48.32
CA LEU A 50 18.29 -17.05 -47.72
C LEU A 50 19.20 -16.20 -46.81
N SER A 51 19.40 -14.92 -47.15
CA SER A 51 20.22 -14.01 -46.35
C SER A 51 19.55 -13.67 -45.01
N ASP A 52 18.25 -13.37 -45.06
CA ASP A 52 17.46 -13.05 -43.87
C ASP A 52 17.35 -14.27 -42.96
N ALA A 53 17.07 -15.45 -43.53
CA ALA A 53 17.02 -16.70 -42.76
C ALA A 53 18.33 -16.95 -42.02
N ARG A 54 19.50 -16.79 -42.66
CA ARG A 54 20.80 -16.99 -41.99
C ARG A 54 21.08 -15.99 -40.87
N THR A 55 20.52 -14.79 -40.96
CA THR A 55 20.78 -13.70 -40.02
C THR A 55 19.79 -13.71 -38.84
N LEU A 56 18.56 -14.14 -39.09
CA LEU A 56 17.47 -14.16 -38.12
C LEU A 56 17.29 -15.49 -37.40
N ASP A 57 17.85 -16.58 -37.95
CA ASP A 57 17.74 -17.89 -37.32
C ASP A 57 18.57 -17.95 -36.04
N LEU A 58 18.03 -18.66 -35.06
CA LEU A 58 18.60 -18.79 -33.73
C LEU A 58 19.17 -20.19 -33.57
N ALA A 59 20.43 -20.27 -33.15
CA ALA A 59 21.05 -21.56 -32.82
C ALA A 59 20.29 -22.26 -31.69
N ASP A 60 20.30 -23.60 -31.69
CA ASP A 60 19.63 -24.43 -30.68
C ASP A 60 20.04 -24.06 -29.24
N ASP A 61 21.33 -23.75 -29.02
CA ASP A 61 21.83 -23.27 -27.73
C ASP A 61 21.14 -21.98 -27.24
N SER A 62 20.74 -21.11 -28.16
CA SER A 62 20.03 -19.86 -27.82
C SER A 62 18.60 -20.16 -27.37
N TRP A 63 17.93 -21.12 -28.01
CA TRP A 63 16.61 -21.59 -27.60
C TRP A 63 16.66 -22.21 -26.20
N ILE A 64 17.66 -23.07 -25.94
CA ILE A 64 17.86 -23.70 -24.63
C ILE A 64 18.07 -22.64 -23.54
N VAL A 65 18.95 -21.65 -23.78
CA VAL A 65 19.19 -20.58 -22.82
C VAL A 65 17.92 -19.77 -22.52
N MET A 66 17.08 -19.50 -23.52
CA MET A 66 15.81 -18.80 -23.30
C MET A 66 14.86 -19.64 -22.43
N GLU A 67 14.73 -20.94 -22.71
CA GLU A 67 13.90 -21.87 -21.94
C GLU A 67 14.36 -21.96 -20.48
N GLU A 68 15.67 -22.04 -20.25
CA GLU A 68 16.26 -22.11 -18.91
C GLU A 68 16.18 -20.79 -18.13
N MET A 69 16.28 -19.63 -18.80
CA MET A 69 16.18 -18.32 -18.17
C MET A 69 14.74 -17.89 -17.87
N LEU A 70 13.76 -18.43 -18.59
CA LEU A 70 12.37 -17.98 -18.50
C LEU A 70 11.78 -18.07 -17.07
N PRO A 71 12.01 -19.15 -16.29
CA PRO A 71 11.48 -19.25 -14.93
C PRO A 71 12.04 -18.18 -13.97
N VAL A 72 13.34 -17.89 -14.03
CA VAL A 72 13.94 -16.85 -13.18
C VAL A 72 13.45 -15.46 -13.60
N LEU A 73 13.38 -15.18 -14.90
CA LEU A 73 12.83 -13.93 -15.41
C LEU A 73 11.36 -13.75 -15.04
N ARG A 74 10.55 -14.81 -15.07
CA ARG A 74 9.16 -14.79 -14.61
C ARG A 74 9.06 -14.37 -13.14
N SER A 75 9.89 -14.95 -12.27
CA SER A 75 9.86 -14.63 -10.84
C SER A 75 10.17 -13.15 -10.57
N LEU A 76 11.14 -12.58 -11.29
CA LEU A 76 11.50 -11.18 -11.20
C LEU A 76 10.39 -10.28 -11.77
N LYS A 77 9.78 -10.66 -12.89
CA LYS A 77 8.63 -9.92 -13.46
C LYS A 77 7.45 -9.90 -12.49
N CYS A 78 7.13 -11.02 -11.86
CA CYS A 78 6.08 -11.10 -10.84
C CYS A 78 6.38 -10.16 -9.66
N ALA A 79 7.62 -10.21 -9.14
CA ALA A 79 8.05 -9.34 -8.04
C ALA A 79 7.91 -7.85 -8.40
N THR A 80 8.38 -7.43 -9.57
CA THR A 80 8.28 -6.04 -9.99
C THR A 80 6.84 -5.63 -10.29
N THR A 81 6.01 -6.53 -10.83
CA THR A 81 4.58 -6.24 -11.03
C THR A 81 3.88 -5.99 -9.69
N ALA A 82 4.20 -6.77 -8.66
CA ALA A 82 3.67 -6.57 -7.30
C ALA A 82 4.13 -5.23 -6.69
N LEU A 83 5.39 -4.83 -6.91
CA LEU A 83 5.94 -3.58 -6.38
C LEU A 83 5.55 -2.32 -7.18
N CYS A 84 5.18 -2.47 -8.46
CA CYS A 84 4.77 -1.36 -9.33
C CYS A 84 3.24 -1.17 -9.38
N GLY A 85 2.49 -1.85 -8.51
CA GLY A 85 1.05 -1.64 -8.37
C GLY A 85 0.71 -0.24 -7.87
N GLU A 86 -0.38 0.34 -8.39
CA GLU A 86 -0.85 1.68 -8.03
C GLU A 86 -1.93 1.66 -6.93
N SER A 87 -2.68 0.57 -6.83
CA SER A 87 -3.88 0.45 -5.99
C SER A 87 -3.64 -0.23 -4.64
N GLY A 88 -2.38 -0.32 -4.19
CA GLY A 88 -2.07 -1.08 -2.98
C GLY A 88 -0.82 -0.59 -2.26
N VAL A 89 -0.60 -1.17 -1.08
CA VAL A 89 0.53 -0.86 -0.20
C VAL A 89 1.81 -1.50 -0.73
N SER A 90 2.47 -0.84 -1.68
CA SER A 90 3.65 -1.40 -2.35
C SER A 90 4.93 -1.28 -1.51
N SER A 91 5.10 -0.21 -0.72
CA SER A 91 6.30 -0.03 0.13
C SER A 91 6.46 -1.14 1.18
N SER A 92 5.37 -1.60 1.79
CA SER A 92 5.40 -2.71 2.77
C SER A 92 5.79 -4.06 2.14
N MET A 93 5.72 -4.18 0.82
CA MET A 93 6.03 -5.41 0.10
C MET A 93 7.51 -5.53 -0.30
N ILE A 94 8.28 -4.43 -0.26
CA ILE A 94 9.68 -4.40 -0.74
C ILE A 94 10.51 -5.51 -0.10
N TYR A 95 10.54 -5.58 1.23
CA TYR A 95 11.37 -6.56 1.94
C TYR A 95 10.78 -7.98 1.94
N PRO A 96 9.47 -8.20 2.13
CA PRO A 96 8.88 -9.52 1.92
C PRO A 96 9.17 -10.12 0.54
N VAL A 97 9.02 -9.32 -0.53
CA VAL A 97 9.31 -9.75 -1.91
C VAL A 97 10.79 -10.02 -2.10
N THR A 98 11.66 -9.13 -1.61
CA THR A 98 13.12 -9.29 -1.69
C THR A 98 13.59 -10.56 -1.00
N ALA A 99 13.12 -10.80 0.23
CA ALA A 99 13.46 -12.00 0.97
C ALA A 99 12.93 -13.26 0.28
N THR A 100 11.71 -13.22 -0.28
CA THR A 100 11.15 -14.33 -1.05
C THR A 100 11.99 -14.64 -2.29
N LEU A 101 12.44 -13.61 -3.02
CA LEU A 101 13.35 -13.79 -4.16
C LEU A 101 14.66 -14.44 -3.71
N LEU A 102 15.31 -13.90 -2.69
CA LEU A 102 16.62 -14.37 -2.22
C LEU A 102 16.58 -15.78 -1.63
N THR A 103 15.46 -16.17 -0.99
CA THR A 103 15.35 -17.46 -0.29
C THR A 103 14.69 -18.57 -1.11
N LYS A 104 13.82 -18.23 -2.07
CA LYS A 104 13.04 -19.23 -2.82
C LYS A 104 13.30 -19.27 -4.32
N HIS A 105 13.64 -18.14 -4.95
CA HIS A 105 13.70 -18.06 -6.43
C HIS A 105 15.13 -17.92 -6.98
N LEU A 106 16.02 -17.29 -6.24
CA LEU A 106 17.40 -17.04 -6.64
C LEU A 106 18.44 -18.04 -6.11
N PRO A 107 18.17 -18.96 -5.16
CA PRO A 107 19.10 -20.06 -4.92
C PRO A 107 19.31 -20.90 -6.19
N VAL A 108 20.55 -21.32 -6.41
CA VAL A 108 20.93 -22.20 -7.52
C VAL A 108 20.50 -23.62 -7.19
N ALA A 109 19.66 -24.21 -8.05
CA ALA A 109 19.18 -25.58 -7.90
C ALA A 109 20.16 -26.58 -8.55
N PRO A 110 20.21 -27.84 -8.08
CA PRO A 110 21.06 -28.85 -8.71
C PRO A 110 20.59 -29.11 -10.15
N GLY A 111 21.52 -29.10 -11.10
CA GLY A 111 21.24 -29.32 -12.51
C GLY A 111 20.90 -28.06 -13.32
N GLU A 112 20.93 -26.87 -12.71
CA GLU A 112 20.81 -25.62 -13.47
C GLU A 112 22.09 -25.33 -14.27
N SER A 113 21.93 -24.70 -15.44
CA SER A 113 23.06 -24.31 -16.27
C SER A 113 23.90 -23.20 -15.63
N GLU A 114 25.18 -23.14 -16.01
CA GLU A 114 26.12 -22.13 -15.52
C GLU A 114 25.61 -20.70 -15.74
N LYS A 115 24.98 -20.45 -16.89
CA LYS A 115 24.40 -19.13 -17.24
C LYS A 115 23.28 -18.73 -16.29
N VAL A 116 22.37 -19.64 -15.95
CA VAL A 116 21.29 -19.37 -14.99
C VAL A 116 21.85 -19.14 -13.58
N ALA A 117 22.82 -19.96 -13.17
CA ALA A 117 23.48 -19.84 -11.88
C ALA A 117 24.18 -18.47 -11.74
N GLU A 118 24.96 -18.07 -12.75
CA GLU A 118 25.62 -16.76 -12.79
C GLU A 118 24.62 -15.60 -12.72
N TYR A 119 23.53 -15.68 -13.50
CA TYR A 119 22.49 -14.66 -13.50
C TYR A 119 21.83 -14.53 -12.12
N LYS A 120 21.40 -15.66 -11.53
CA LYS A 120 20.80 -15.70 -10.19
C LYS A 120 21.73 -15.14 -9.12
N GLN A 121 23.01 -15.49 -9.18
CA GLN A 121 24.02 -15.00 -8.24
C GLN A 121 24.22 -13.48 -8.39
N THR A 122 24.32 -13.00 -9.63
CA THR A 122 24.49 -11.57 -9.94
C THR A 122 23.29 -10.75 -9.43
N VAL A 123 22.08 -11.23 -9.67
CA VAL A 123 20.85 -10.58 -9.20
C VAL A 123 20.80 -10.61 -7.66
N SER A 124 21.12 -11.73 -7.02
CA SER A 124 21.16 -11.86 -5.56
C SER A 124 22.12 -10.87 -4.91
N VAL A 125 23.34 -10.75 -5.44
CA VAL A 125 24.34 -9.80 -4.96
C VAL A 125 23.86 -8.37 -5.13
N SER A 126 23.28 -8.04 -6.29
CA SER A 126 22.76 -6.70 -6.56
C SER A 126 21.61 -6.32 -5.61
N LEU A 127 20.68 -7.24 -5.36
CA LEU A 127 19.56 -7.04 -4.43
C LEU A 127 20.05 -6.86 -2.99
N LYS A 128 20.93 -7.73 -2.51
CA LYS A 128 21.52 -7.62 -1.15
C LYS A 128 22.25 -6.30 -0.98
N ARG A 129 23.07 -5.90 -1.95
CA ARG A 129 23.82 -4.64 -1.91
C ARG A 129 22.91 -3.41 -1.88
N ARG A 130 21.84 -3.39 -2.68
CA ARG A 130 20.97 -2.21 -2.83
C ARG A 130 19.95 -2.08 -1.69
N LEU A 131 19.38 -3.19 -1.25
CA LEU A 131 18.27 -3.19 -0.29
C LEU A 131 18.71 -3.50 1.14
N LYS A 132 19.90 -4.10 1.31
CA LYS A 132 20.52 -4.39 2.61
C LYS A 132 19.54 -5.06 3.59
N PRO A 133 18.90 -6.18 3.19
CA PRO A 133 17.81 -6.79 3.95
C PRO A 133 18.24 -7.38 5.30
N ASP A 134 19.54 -7.66 5.46
CA ASP A 134 20.10 -8.28 6.67
C ASP A 134 20.75 -7.27 7.63
N GLU A 135 20.95 -6.02 7.21
CA GLU A 135 21.59 -4.98 8.00
C GLU A 135 20.59 -4.35 9.00
N VAL A 136 20.92 -4.37 10.29
CA VAL A 136 20.09 -3.75 11.36
C VAL A 136 19.87 -2.25 11.12
N GLU A 137 20.85 -1.58 10.52
CA GLU A 137 20.76 -0.17 10.11
C GLU A 137 19.60 0.12 9.16
N SER A 138 19.15 -0.88 8.39
CA SER A 138 18.01 -0.75 7.49
C SER A 138 16.69 -0.60 8.25
N ALA A 139 16.62 -0.87 9.55
CA ALA A 139 15.41 -0.71 10.37
C ALA A 139 14.81 0.71 10.34
N LYS A 140 15.63 1.73 10.02
CA LYS A 140 15.18 3.12 9.87
C LYS A 140 14.51 3.40 8.53
N ASN A 141 14.67 2.52 7.55
CA ASN A 141 14.14 2.71 6.22
C ASN A 141 12.61 2.58 6.24
N VAL A 142 11.95 3.49 5.52
CA VAL A 142 10.49 3.52 5.36
C VAL A 142 9.89 2.14 5.01
N PRO A 143 10.47 1.32 4.12
CA PRO A 143 9.85 0.04 3.75
C PRO A 143 9.85 -0.99 4.88
N PHE A 144 10.81 -0.96 5.81
CA PHE A 144 10.81 -1.85 6.98
C PHE A 144 9.73 -1.46 7.98
N ILE A 145 9.60 -0.15 8.23
CA ILE A 145 8.54 0.41 9.07
C ILE A 145 7.17 0.08 8.45
N ALA A 146 7.00 0.31 7.14
CA ALA A 146 5.78 -0.06 6.42
C ALA A 146 5.51 -1.57 6.46
N SER A 147 6.53 -2.42 6.35
CA SER A 147 6.37 -3.89 6.46
C SER A 147 5.85 -4.32 7.83
N PHE A 148 6.28 -3.64 8.89
CA PHE A 148 5.83 -3.91 10.26
C PHE A 148 4.37 -3.48 10.47
N LEU A 149 3.99 -2.33 9.90
CA LEU A 149 2.64 -1.78 9.98
C LEU A 149 1.67 -2.46 9.03
N ASP A 150 2.14 -3.36 8.18
CA ASP A 150 1.29 -4.16 7.33
C ASP A 150 0.83 -5.42 8.09
N PRO A 151 -0.48 -5.58 8.37
CA PRO A 151 -0.98 -6.72 9.14
C PRO A 151 -0.70 -8.07 8.49
N ARG A 152 -0.37 -8.13 7.18
CA ARG A 152 0.00 -9.35 6.47
C ARG A 152 1.40 -9.86 6.86
N HIS A 153 2.32 -8.95 7.21
CA HIS A 153 3.72 -9.28 7.46
C HIS A 153 4.29 -8.67 8.75
N LYS A 154 3.43 -8.20 9.66
CA LYS A 154 3.80 -7.52 10.92
C LYS A 154 4.84 -8.23 11.79
N HIS A 155 4.88 -9.56 11.74
CA HIS A 155 5.88 -10.34 12.48
C HIS A 155 7.27 -10.35 11.83
N LEU A 156 7.40 -9.80 10.62
CA LEU A 156 8.64 -9.69 9.87
C LEU A 156 9.42 -11.01 9.80
N LYS A 157 8.73 -12.14 9.58
CA LYS A 157 9.33 -13.50 9.57
C LYS A 157 10.47 -13.68 8.58
N PHE A 158 10.58 -12.78 7.62
CA PHE A 158 11.64 -12.73 6.62
C PHE A 158 12.93 -12.05 7.12
N ALA A 159 12.91 -11.41 8.29
CA ALA A 159 14.03 -10.69 8.90
C ALA A 159 14.59 -11.43 10.12
N ASN A 160 15.88 -11.22 10.40
CA ASN A 160 16.54 -11.74 11.61
C ASN A 160 15.99 -11.08 12.89
N ASP A 161 16.17 -11.73 14.05
CA ASP A 161 15.60 -11.25 15.32
C ASP A 161 16.09 -9.82 15.68
N ALA A 162 17.39 -9.55 15.51
CA ALA A 162 17.97 -8.24 15.80
C ALA A 162 17.32 -7.10 15.00
N LEU A 163 17.04 -7.35 13.71
CA LEU A 163 16.37 -6.38 12.84
C LEU A 163 14.90 -6.21 13.22
N ARG A 164 14.22 -7.31 13.57
CA ARG A 164 12.83 -7.25 14.05
C ARG A 164 12.70 -6.37 15.28
N ASP A 165 13.61 -6.53 16.23
CA ASP A 165 13.61 -5.75 17.48
C ASP A 165 13.98 -4.29 17.21
N ALA A 166 14.93 -4.02 16.31
CA ALA A 166 15.27 -2.67 15.90
C ALA A 166 14.10 -1.94 15.21
N VAL A 167 13.33 -2.63 14.36
CA VAL A 167 12.14 -2.05 13.71
C VAL A 167 11.04 -1.77 14.75
N LYS A 168 10.77 -2.71 15.66
CA LYS A 168 9.81 -2.50 16.76
C LYS A 168 10.20 -1.29 17.62
N ALA A 169 11.47 -1.19 18.01
CA ALA A 169 11.98 -0.06 18.78
C ALA A 169 11.81 1.27 18.03
N ARG A 170 12.04 1.27 16.70
CA ARG A 170 11.84 2.45 15.86
C ARG A 170 10.37 2.88 15.78
N VAL A 171 9.45 1.94 15.58
CA VAL A 171 8.01 2.22 15.54
C VAL A 171 7.55 2.77 16.90
N LYS A 172 7.99 2.15 17.99
CA LYS A 172 7.72 2.63 19.35
C LYS A 172 8.19 4.07 19.57
N ALA A 173 9.40 4.41 19.12
CA ALA A 173 9.92 5.78 19.19
C ALA A 173 9.05 6.76 18.41
N ARG A 174 8.62 6.41 17.20
CA ARG A 174 7.74 7.26 16.38
C ARG A 174 6.36 7.46 16.98
N VAL A 175 5.77 6.42 17.58
CA VAL A 175 4.49 6.56 18.31
C VAL A 175 4.64 7.52 19.49
N LYS A 176 5.78 7.46 20.21
CA LYS A 176 6.07 8.40 21.32
C LYS A 176 6.26 9.84 20.83
N GLU A 177 6.91 10.05 19.68
CA GLU A 177 7.06 11.36 19.05
C GLU A 177 5.69 11.97 18.70
N LEU A 178 4.77 11.18 18.12
CA LEU A 178 3.40 11.62 17.81
C LEU A 178 2.65 12.09 19.07
N LEU A 179 2.82 11.39 20.20
CA LEU A 179 2.24 11.80 21.48
C LEU A 179 2.77 13.16 21.96
N SER A 180 4.07 13.40 21.83
CA SER A 180 4.67 14.69 22.23
C SER A 180 4.22 15.85 21.35
N ALA A 181 3.94 15.61 20.07
CA ALA A 181 3.43 16.62 19.15
C ALA A 181 1.97 16.99 19.44
N LEU A 182 1.12 15.99 19.73
CA LEU A 182 -0.29 16.20 20.08
C LEU A 182 -0.48 16.90 21.44
N GLY A 183 0.46 16.72 22.38
CA GLY A 183 0.44 17.43 23.67
C GLY A 183 0.81 18.92 23.59
N ALA A 184 1.43 19.37 22.50
CA ALA A 184 1.83 20.78 22.32
C ALA A 184 0.70 21.66 21.75
N ASP A 185 -0.27 21.08 21.03
CA ASP A 185 -1.43 21.79 20.45
C ASP A 185 -2.61 21.92 21.43
N ALA A 186 -2.53 21.32 22.62
CA ALA A 186 -3.55 21.43 23.66
C ALA A 186 -3.24 22.57 24.65
N ARG A 187 -3.08 23.81 24.16
CA ARG A 187 -3.22 25.00 25.02
C ARG A 187 -4.59 25.61 24.74
N PRO A 188 -5.53 25.64 25.70
CA PRO A 188 -6.79 26.31 25.49
C PRO A 188 -6.52 27.81 25.35
N GLU A 189 -6.91 28.38 24.20
CA GLU A 189 -7.10 29.82 24.07
C GLU A 189 -8.25 30.22 25.02
N ILE A 190 -7.89 30.56 26.25
CA ILE A 190 -8.74 31.39 27.10
C ILE A 190 -8.69 32.79 26.46
N THR A 191 -9.70 33.11 25.66
CA THR A 191 -10.00 34.47 25.26
C THR A 191 -10.97 35.04 26.29
N GLU A 192 -10.42 35.78 27.26
CA GLU A 192 -11.20 36.70 28.08
C GLU A 192 -11.42 37.99 27.29
N ASP A 193 -12.70 38.23 27.04
CA ASP A 193 -13.47 39.45 26.80
C ASP A 193 -12.75 40.80 26.62
N SER A 194 -13.15 41.53 25.56
CA SER A 194 -13.14 43.00 25.52
C SER A 194 -14.22 43.48 24.54
N SER A 195 -15.25 44.07 25.13
CA SER A 195 -16.39 44.75 24.54
C SER A 195 -16.05 45.83 23.50
N SER A 196 -16.82 45.91 22.41
CA SER A 196 -17.52 47.14 22.02
C SER A 196 -18.60 46.89 20.94
N SER A 197 -19.61 47.76 21.00
CA SER A 197 -20.99 47.69 20.50
C SER A 197 -21.20 47.60 18.99
N SER A 198 -22.35 47.05 18.59
CA SER A 198 -23.36 47.74 17.75
C SER A 198 -24.73 47.07 17.87
N SER A 199 -25.73 47.87 18.22
CA SER A 199 -27.16 47.57 18.27
C SER A 199 -27.78 47.27 16.91
N GLU A 200 -28.80 46.41 16.86
CA GLU A 200 -30.09 46.76 16.24
C GLU A 200 -31.21 45.76 16.59
N SER A 201 -32.43 46.26 16.49
CA SER A 201 -33.65 45.83 17.18
C SER A 201 -34.56 44.92 16.34
N ALA A 202 -35.35 44.07 17.00
CA ALA A 202 -36.79 43.87 16.72
C ALA A 202 -37.39 42.93 17.79
N ARG A 203 -38.20 43.43 18.74
CA ARG A 203 -39.69 43.55 18.68
C ARG A 203 -40.43 42.23 18.49
N GLY A 204 -41.29 41.91 19.46
CA GLY A 204 -42.38 40.94 19.27
C GLY A 204 -43.03 40.43 20.56
N SER A 205 -43.86 41.25 21.20
CA SER A 205 -44.77 40.88 22.28
C SER A 205 -45.76 39.77 21.89
N SER A 206 -46.23 38.98 22.85
CA SER A 206 -47.67 38.95 23.16
C SER A 206 -47.93 38.41 24.57
N ALA A 207 -48.76 39.16 25.29
CA ALA A 207 -49.39 38.81 26.54
C ALA A 207 -50.67 38.01 26.28
N GLY A 208 -51.15 37.30 27.30
CA GLY A 208 -52.46 36.65 27.29
C GLY A 208 -52.78 36.10 28.69
N GLU A 209 -53.52 36.91 29.44
CA GLU A 209 -54.02 36.67 30.79
C GLU A 209 -55.10 35.58 30.85
N SER A 210 -55.29 35.05 32.06
CA SER A 210 -56.58 35.02 32.80
C SER A 210 -56.95 33.68 33.46
N GLU A 211 -56.90 33.74 34.79
CA GLU A 211 -57.92 33.36 35.78
C GLU A 211 -58.71 32.04 35.65
N SER A 212 -58.70 31.25 36.73
CA SER A 212 -59.85 31.19 37.65
C SER A 212 -59.66 30.16 38.77
N ALA A 213 -60.15 30.54 39.94
CA ALA A 213 -60.13 29.91 41.23
C ALA A 213 -60.83 28.54 41.34
N ARG A 214 -60.41 27.71 42.31
CA ARG A 214 -61.17 27.41 43.55
C ARG A 214 -60.46 26.31 44.35
N GLY A 215 -60.41 26.50 45.66
CA GLY A 215 -59.68 25.65 46.59
C GLY A 215 -60.38 24.33 46.93
N SER A 216 -59.62 23.46 47.59
CA SER A 216 -60.12 22.61 48.68
C SER A 216 -58.93 22.10 49.49
N ALA A 217 -58.99 22.33 50.80
CA ALA A 217 -58.08 21.75 51.77
C ALA A 217 -58.31 20.23 51.85
N ALA A 218 -57.23 19.45 51.86
CA ALA A 218 -57.21 18.14 52.50
C ALA A 218 -55.78 17.72 52.83
N ARG A 219 -55.56 17.44 54.11
CA ARG A 219 -54.40 16.79 54.71
C ARG A 219 -54.03 15.49 53.98
N GLY A 220 -52.74 15.18 53.96
CA GLY A 220 -52.29 13.80 54.11
C GLY A 220 -51.23 13.32 53.14
N SER A 221 -50.11 12.87 53.74
CA SER A 221 -49.06 12.02 53.17
C SER A 221 -47.96 12.71 52.36
N ALA A 222 -46.84 12.94 53.04
CA ALA A 222 -45.53 13.08 52.42
C ALA A 222 -45.18 11.77 51.71
N ALA A 223 -45.69 11.60 50.49
CA ALA A 223 -45.19 10.60 49.56
C ALA A 223 -43.79 11.06 49.14
N THR A 224 -42.78 10.55 49.83
CA THR A 224 -41.40 10.56 49.36
C THR A 224 -41.40 9.96 47.95
N LYS A 225 -41.32 10.83 46.94
CA LYS A 225 -41.09 10.41 45.56
C LYS A 225 -39.77 9.66 45.57
N ARG A 226 -39.83 8.33 45.61
CA ARG A 226 -38.66 7.48 45.42
C ARG A 226 -38.02 7.93 44.11
N PRO A 227 -36.76 8.38 44.11
CA PRO A 227 -36.10 8.70 42.85
C PRO A 227 -36.15 7.43 41.99
N ARG A 228 -36.79 7.54 40.82
CA ARG A 228 -36.66 6.52 39.78
C ARG A 228 -35.22 6.59 39.31
N TYR A 229 -34.38 5.71 39.82
CA TYR A 229 -33.07 5.48 39.23
C TYR A 229 -33.31 4.79 37.89
N ASP A 230 -32.93 5.44 36.79
CA ASP A 230 -32.71 4.73 35.53
C ASP A 230 -31.63 3.66 35.78
N ASN A 231 -31.77 2.47 35.21
CA ASN A 231 -30.80 1.39 35.40
C ASN A 231 -29.37 1.85 35.05
N LYS A 232 -29.21 2.73 34.06
CA LYS A 232 -27.91 3.33 33.72
C LYS A 232 -27.34 4.19 34.87
N SER A 233 -28.18 4.99 35.51
CA SER A 233 -27.80 5.82 36.66
C SER A 233 -27.54 4.98 37.92
N ALA A 234 -28.32 3.93 38.14
CA ALA A 234 -28.09 2.97 39.22
C ALA A 234 -26.75 2.26 39.05
N MET A 235 -26.44 1.76 37.84
CA MET A 235 -25.16 1.13 37.52
C MET A 235 -23.98 2.09 37.70
N LEU A 236 -24.06 3.31 37.15
CA LEU A 236 -23.00 4.32 37.30
C LEU A 236 -22.77 4.71 38.77
N THR A 237 -23.83 4.76 39.57
CA THR A 237 -23.76 5.09 41.01
C THR A 237 -23.22 3.93 41.84
N LEU A 238 -23.53 2.68 41.46
CA LEU A 238 -23.11 1.48 42.18
C LEU A 238 -21.63 1.17 41.94
N PHE A 239 -21.17 1.37 40.71
CA PHE A 239 -19.82 1.03 40.27
C PHE A 239 -18.87 2.24 40.33
N GLY A 240 -19.39 3.48 40.25
CA GLY A 240 -18.59 4.70 40.18
C GLY A 240 -18.03 4.95 38.78
N GLU A 241 -17.65 6.19 38.50
CA GLU A 241 -17.00 6.58 37.23
C GLU A 241 -15.67 5.83 37.01
N GLU A 242 -15.05 5.35 38.09
CA GLU A 242 -13.79 4.60 38.09
C GLU A 242 -13.92 3.15 37.59
N TYR A 243 -15.11 2.54 37.63
CA TYR A 243 -15.28 1.13 37.22
C TYR A 243 -15.20 0.92 35.70
N HIS A 244 -15.48 1.98 34.95
CA HIS A 244 -15.31 2.04 33.49
C HIS A 244 -14.11 2.89 33.08
N ALA A 245 -13.24 3.28 34.02
CA ALA A 245 -11.97 3.89 33.66
C ALA A 245 -11.12 2.81 32.98
N GLU A 246 -11.28 2.66 31.66
CA GLU A 246 -10.32 1.93 30.85
C GLU A 246 -8.97 2.60 31.10
N GLU A 247 -8.02 1.84 31.66
CA GLU A 247 -6.66 2.33 31.81
C GLU A 247 -6.23 2.92 30.46
N PRO A 248 -5.71 4.15 30.43
CA PRO A 248 -5.37 4.80 29.17
C PRO A 248 -4.39 3.88 28.45
N VAL A 249 -4.81 3.35 27.30
CA VAL A 249 -4.01 2.38 26.53
C VAL A 249 -2.66 3.04 26.27
N THR A 250 -1.61 2.52 26.89
CA THR A 250 -0.25 3.01 26.66
C THR A 250 0.18 2.64 25.24
N PRO A 251 1.08 3.40 24.60
CA PRO A 251 1.56 3.05 23.27
C PRO A 251 2.25 1.66 23.26
N GLU A 252 2.79 1.22 24.39
CA GLU A 252 3.31 -0.12 24.60
C GLU A 252 2.23 -1.19 24.55
N MET A 253 1.09 -0.97 25.20
CA MET A 253 -0.05 -1.89 25.17
C MET A 253 -0.66 -1.98 23.78
N GLU A 254 -0.82 -0.83 23.11
CA GLU A 254 -1.34 -0.77 21.72
C GLU A 254 -0.46 -1.59 20.76
N LEU A 255 0.87 -1.42 20.85
CA LEU A 255 1.83 -2.15 20.02
C LEU A 255 1.83 -3.65 20.33
N SER A 256 1.69 -4.02 21.61
CA SER A 256 1.64 -5.42 22.05
C SER A 256 0.37 -6.10 21.53
N HIS A 257 -0.78 -5.45 21.69
CA HIS A 257 -2.07 -5.94 21.17
C HIS A 257 -2.03 -6.10 19.64
N TYR A 258 -1.42 -5.16 18.92
CA TYR A 258 -1.23 -5.27 17.47
C TYR A 258 -0.37 -6.48 17.08
N CYS A 259 0.71 -6.74 17.84
CA CYS A 259 1.59 -7.87 17.62
C CYS A 259 0.89 -9.21 17.89
N ASP A 260 0.00 -9.28 18.88
CA ASP A 260 -0.68 -10.52 19.27
C ASP A 260 -1.88 -10.87 18.37
N GLU A 261 -2.46 -9.88 17.70
CA GLU A 261 -3.58 -10.07 16.78
C GLU A 261 -3.20 -11.03 15.63
N LYS A 262 -4.18 -11.66 14.97
CA LYS A 262 -3.87 -12.55 13.83
C LYS A 262 -3.44 -11.76 12.59
N CYS A 263 -2.55 -12.33 11.77
CA CYS A 263 -2.24 -11.79 10.45
C CYS A 263 -3.44 -11.95 9.51
N ILE A 264 -3.67 -10.94 8.67
CA ILE A 264 -4.70 -11.01 7.63
C ILE A 264 -4.22 -11.85 6.44
N ALA A 265 -5.16 -12.35 5.64
CA ALA A 265 -4.84 -13.12 4.45
C ALA A 265 -4.13 -12.25 3.39
N PRO A 266 -3.24 -12.81 2.56
CA PRO A 266 -2.44 -12.03 1.60
C PRO A 266 -3.24 -11.24 0.55
N HIS A 267 -4.47 -11.67 0.27
CA HIS A 267 -5.36 -11.07 -0.73
C HIS A 267 -6.22 -9.91 -0.18
N LEU A 268 -6.22 -9.69 1.14
CA LEU A 268 -6.97 -8.60 1.76
C LEU A 268 -6.13 -7.31 1.77
N ASP A 269 -6.81 -6.17 1.68
CA ASP A 269 -6.16 -4.85 1.73
C ASP A 269 -5.80 -4.46 3.18
N PRO A 270 -4.51 -4.19 3.48
CA PRO A 270 -4.09 -3.64 4.77
C PRO A 270 -4.79 -2.32 5.14
N LEU A 271 -5.11 -1.46 4.17
CA LEU A 271 -5.70 -0.15 4.44
C LEU A 271 -7.13 -0.27 4.95
N ASP A 272 -7.90 -1.20 4.39
CA ASP A 272 -9.24 -1.52 4.87
C ASP A 272 -9.21 -2.07 6.30
N TRP A 273 -8.21 -2.89 6.64
CA TRP A 273 -8.02 -3.40 8.00
C TRP A 273 -7.73 -2.26 8.99
N TRP A 274 -6.83 -1.33 8.63
CA TRP A 274 -6.53 -0.17 9.45
C TRP A 274 -7.74 0.75 9.64
N ARG A 275 -8.58 0.91 8.62
CA ARG A 275 -9.83 1.68 8.71
C ARG A 275 -10.82 1.08 9.72
N VAL A 276 -10.95 -0.25 9.75
CA VAL A 276 -11.86 -0.92 10.70
C VAL A 276 -11.31 -0.88 12.13
N ASN A 277 -9.99 -0.93 12.29
CA ASN A 277 -9.33 -0.99 13.59
C ASN A 277 -8.78 0.34 14.08
N GLU A 278 -9.09 1.45 13.43
CA GLU A 278 -8.65 2.79 13.81
C GLU A 278 -9.12 3.18 15.22
N THR A 279 -10.31 2.73 15.63
CA THR A 279 -10.84 2.95 16.99
C THR A 279 -10.04 2.23 18.07
N LYS A 280 -9.42 1.09 17.73
CA LYS A 280 -8.59 0.29 18.66
C LYS A 280 -7.13 0.73 18.66
N TYR A 281 -6.62 1.14 17.51
CA TYR A 281 -5.21 1.42 17.28
C TYR A 281 -5.02 2.81 16.67
N GLY A 282 -5.57 3.86 17.30
CA GLY A 282 -5.60 5.20 16.71
C GLY A 282 -4.21 5.75 16.35
N ARG A 283 -3.20 5.51 17.21
CA ARG A 283 -1.84 6.04 17.00
C ARG A 283 -1.09 5.24 15.95
N LEU A 284 -1.21 3.91 15.99
CA LEU A 284 -0.63 3.05 14.95
C LEU A 284 -1.33 3.23 13.60
N ALA A 285 -2.63 3.48 13.57
CA ALA A 285 -3.38 3.74 12.34
C ALA A 285 -2.93 5.04 11.68
N GLN A 286 -2.72 6.11 12.45
CA GLN A 286 -2.17 7.37 11.94
C GLN A 286 -0.80 7.14 11.28
N LEU A 287 0.06 6.37 11.94
CA LEU A 287 1.39 6.06 11.45
C LEU A 287 1.34 5.11 10.23
N ALA A 288 0.48 4.09 10.26
CA ALA A 288 0.22 3.21 9.13
C ALA A 288 -0.21 3.99 7.90
N ARG A 289 -1.13 4.96 8.04
CA ARG A 289 -1.56 5.81 6.92
C ARG A 289 -0.41 6.59 6.28
N SER A 290 0.55 7.08 7.05
CA SER A 290 1.69 7.83 6.49
C SER A 290 2.76 6.95 5.85
N TYR A 291 2.96 5.72 6.36
CA TYR A 291 4.02 4.83 5.87
C TYR A 291 3.54 3.89 4.74
N LEU A 292 2.27 3.46 4.77
CA LEU A 292 1.70 2.52 3.80
C LEU A 292 1.31 3.21 2.48
N CYS A 293 1.08 4.52 2.46
CA CYS A 293 0.79 5.27 1.25
C CYS A 293 2.02 5.54 0.36
N VAL A 294 3.23 5.30 0.87
CA VAL A 294 4.46 5.49 0.11
C VAL A 294 4.54 4.45 -1.01
N PRO A 295 4.64 4.85 -2.28
CA PRO A 295 4.82 3.89 -3.37
C PRO A 295 6.24 3.29 -3.32
N ALA A 296 6.38 2.01 -3.68
CA ALA A 296 7.69 1.36 -3.74
C ALA A 296 8.57 1.84 -4.90
N THR A 297 7.96 2.38 -5.97
CA THR A 297 8.65 2.72 -7.21
C THR A 297 8.13 4.04 -7.80
N SER A 298 8.90 4.66 -8.68
CA SER A 298 8.48 5.80 -9.51
C SER A 298 7.63 5.40 -10.72
N VAL A 299 7.38 4.09 -10.93
CA VAL A 299 6.64 3.61 -12.12
C VAL A 299 5.23 4.18 -12.23
N PRO A 300 4.44 4.35 -11.14
CA PRO A 300 3.16 5.02 -11.21
C PRO A 300 3.24 6.43 -11.82
N SER A 301 4.20 7.24 -11.38
CA SER A 301 4.38 8.60 -11.91
C SER A 301 4.89 8.57 -13.34
N GLU A 302 5.83 7.69 -13.68
CA GLU A 302 6.32 7.50 -15.05
C GLU A 302 5.20 7.11 -16.03
N ARG A 303 4.22 6.31 -15.62
CA ARG A 303 3.05 6.00 -16.45
C ARG A 303 2.18 7.22 -16.71
N VAL A 304 1.96 8.05 -15.69
CA VAL A 304 1.25 9.32 -15.83
C VAL A 304 1.98 10.23 -16.81
N PHE A 305 3.29 10.38 -16.65
CA PHE A 305 4.12 11.20 -17.54
C PHE A 305 4.26 10.61 -18.94
N SER A 306 4.23 9.29 -19.11
CA SER A 306 4.22 8.65 -20.43
C SER A 306 2.91 8.88 -21.15
N ALA A 307 1.78 8.78 -20.44
CA ALA A 307 0.45 9.09 -21.00
C ALA A 307 0.35 10.59 -21.35
N ALA A 308 0.80 11.46 -20.45
CA ALA A 308 0.88 12.90 -20.71
C ALA A 308 1.81 13.23 -21.88
N GLY A 309 2.97 12.57 -21.97
CA GLY A 309 3.91 12.72 -23.08
C GLY A 309 3.32 12.31 -24.42
N LEU A 310 2.43 11.30 -24.46
CA LEU A 310 1.68 10.95 -25.66
C LEU A 310 0.67 12.03 -26.05
N ILE A 311 0.00 12.65 -25.08
CA ILE A 311 -0.92 13.79 -25.30
C ILE A 311 -0.14 15.00 -25.84
N LEU A 312 1.02 15.29 -25.26
CA LEU A 312 1.88 16.42 -25.65
C LEU A 312 2.54 16.25 -27.02
N ASN A 313 3.02 15.04 -27.35
CA ASN A 313 3.81 14.81 -28.56
C ASN A 313 2.99 14.43 -29.80
N ARG A 314 1.80 13.81 -29.67
CA ARG A 314 1.05 13.34 -30.85
C ARG A 314 0.14 14.39 -31.48
N LEU A 315 -0.26 15.41 -30.75
CA LEU A 315 -1.06 16.52 -31.27
C LEU A 315 -0.26 17.78 -31.01
N ARG A 316 0.27 18.41 -32.07
CA ARG A 316 0.96 19.73 -32.04
C ARG A 316 0.09 20.77 -31.31
N SER A 317 0.10 20.72 -29.99
CA SER A 317 -0.63 21.61 -29.10
C SER A 317 0.39 22.08 -28.09
N TRP A 318 0.82 23.32 -28.26
CA TRP A 318 1.57 24.05 -27.25
C TRP A 318 0.62 24.34 -26.09
N LEU A 319 0.42 23.33 -25.24
CA LEU A 319 -0.21 23.52 -23.95
C LEU A 319 0.83 24.15 -23.02
N HIS A 320 0.45 25.27 -22.40
CA HIS A 320 1.24 25.87 -21.33
C HIS A 320 1.39 24.86 -20.18
N PRO A 321 2.56 24.78 -19.51
CA PRO A 321 2.81 23.82 -18.43
C PRO A 321 1.68 23.73 -17.39
N ASP A 322 1.10 24.87 -17.00
CA ASP A 322 0.00 24.91 -16.02
C ASP A 322 -1.25 24.14 -16.47
N HIS A 323 -1.58 24.17 -17.76
CA HIS A 323 -2.72 23.43 -18.31
C HIS A 323 -2.43 21.93 -18.43
N VAL A 324 -1.16 21.56 -18.60
CA VAL A 324 -0.72 20.16 -18.60
C VAL A 324 -0.89 19.57 -17.21
N ASP A 325 -0.48 20.30 -16.18
CA ASP A 325 -0.62 19.88 -14.78
C ASP A 325 -2.10 19.72 -14.39
N GLN A 326 -2.96 20.68 -14.77
CA GLN A 326 -4.41 20.58 -14.56
C GLN A 326 -5.03 19.38 -15.28
N LEU A 327 -4.64 19.12 -16.53
CA LEU A 327 -5.15 17.98 -17.30
C LEU A 327 -4.71 16.64 -16.69
N ILE A 328 -3.45 16.54 -16.27
CA ILE A 328 -2.93 15.36 -15.58
C ILE A 328 -3.68 15.14 -14.26
N PHE A 329 -3.88 16.21 -13.49
CA PHE A 329 -4.62 16.17 -12.22
C PHE A 329 -6.06 15.70 -12.42
N LEU A 330 -6.80 16.27 -13.38
CA LEU A 330 -8.17 15.88 -13.69
C LEU A 330 -8.24 14.43 -14.16
N ASN A 331 -7.34 14.00 -15.03
CA ASN A 331 -7.31 12.63 -15.53
C ASN A 331 -7.01 11.59 -14.44
N LYS A 332 -6.27 11.96 -13.40
CA LYS A 332 -5.94 11.05 -12.29
C LYS A 332 -7.00 11.01 -11.18
N ASN A 333 -7.86 12.01 -11.11
CA ASN A 333 -8.93 12.13 -10.09
C ASN A 333 -10.33 11.77 -10.59
N ASN A 334 -10.46 11.32 -11.85
CA ASN A 334 -11.72 10.88 -12.47
C ASN A 334 -11.92 9.37 -12.26
#